data_AF-A0A1G0NTE0-F1
#
_entry.id   AF-A0A1G0NTE0-F1
#
_cell.length_a   1.000
_cell.length_b   1.000
_cell.length_c   1.000
_cell.angle_alpha   90.00
_cell.angle_beta   90.00
_cell.angle_gamma   90.00
#
_symmetry.space_group_name_H-M   'P 1'
#
loop_
_entity.id
_entity.type
_entity.pdbx_description
1 polymer ?
#
loop_
_entity_poly.entity_id
_entity_poly.type
_entity_poly.pdbx_seq_one_letter_code
_entity_poly.pdbx_strand_id
1 'polypeptide(L)'
;MKDSKVIANTPDCFIELIHRRSSPTAWIVRRWKKTGWFKKRISSHWFVDGEQALSFAKTLKQEHDRHAGSNDAQENHHHAQ
;
A
#
# COMPACT_ATOMS: atom_id res chain seq x y z
N MET A 1 -10.00 -16.79 -13.32
CA MET A 1 -9.08 -16.80 -12.15
C MET A 1 -8.26 -15.52 -12.16
N LYS A 2 -8.09 -14.85 -11.02
CA LYS A 2 -7.23 -13.66 -10.87
C LYS A 2 -5.98 -14.07 -10.09
N ASP A 3 -4.81 -13.58 -10.47
CA ASP A 3 -3.60 -13.73 -9.67
C ASP A 3 -3.42 -12.45 -8.85
N SER A 4 -3.31 -12.58 -7.52
CA SER A 4 -3.13 -11.44 -6.62
C SER A 4 -1.87 -11.62 -5.80
N LYS A 5 -1.03 -10.59 -5.78
CA LYS A 5 0.17 -10.49 -4.94
C LYS A 5 -0.02 -9.37 -3.92
N VAL A 6 0.16 -9.68 -2.65
CA VAL A 6 0.12 -8.68 -1.57
C VAL A 6 1.49 -8.03 -1.46
N ILE A 7 1.53 -6.70 -1.56
CA ILE A 7 2.77 -5.90 -1.47
C ILE A 7 2.96 -5.36 -0.05
N ALA A 8 1.86 -4.97 0.60
CA ALA A 8 1.84 -4.54 2.00
C ALA A 8 0.58 -5.06 2.68
N ASN A 9 0.70 -5.44 3.95
CA ASN A 9 -0.40 -6.00 4.75
C ASN A 9 -0.43 -5.42 6.17
N THR A 10 -0.43 -4.09 6.29
CA THR A 10 -0.64 -3.42 7.58
C THR A 10 -2.09 -2.95 7.69
N PRO A 11 -2.61 -2.67 8.92
CA PRO A 11 -3.93 -2.08 9.09
C PRO A 11 -4.08 -0.76 8.33
N ASP A 12 -3.08 0.12 8.42
CA ASP A 12 -3.12 1.43 7.77
C ASP A 12 -2.73 1.43 6.28
N CYS A 13 -2.16 0.34 5.78
CA CYS A 13 -1.77 0.20 4.39
C CYS A 13 -1.78 -1.25 3.91
N PHE A 14 -2.92 -1.66 3.35
CA PHE A 14 -3.03 -2.91 2.62
C PHE A 14 -2.94 -2.62 1.11
N ILE A 15 -1.87 -3.08 0.47
CA ILE A 15 -1.61 -2.89 -0.97
C ILE A 15 -1.63 -4.26 -1.66
N GLU A 16 -2.47 -4.37 -2.68
CA GLU A 16 -2.65 -5.57 -3.48
C GLU A 16 -2.39 -5.25 -4.95
N LEU A 17 -1.51 -6.04 -5.58
CA LEU A 17 -1.28 -6.05 -7.02
C LEU A 17 -2.06 -7.22 -7.62
N ILE A 18 -2.94 -6.94 -8.58
CA ILE A 18 -3.83 -7.94 -9.19
C ILE A 18 -3.51 -8.01 -10.68
N HIS A 19 -3.28 -9.22 -11.18
CA HIS A 19 -3.20 -9.54 -12.59
C HIS A 19 -4.44 -10.33 -13.00
N ARG A 20 -5.12 -9.88 -14.06
CA ARG A 20 -6.27 -10.62 -14.60
C ARG A 20 -5.81 -11.55 -15.71
N ARG A 21 -5.85 -12.86 -15.49
CA ARG A 21 -5.56 -13.85 -16.57
C ARG A 21 -6.43 -13.68 -17.81
N SER A 22 -7.65 -13.16 -17.65
CA SER A 22 -8.59 -12.90 -18.75
C SER A 22 -8.22 -11.68 -19.60
N SER A 23 -7.29 -10.85 -19.14
CA SER A 23 -6.79 -9.68 -19.87
C SER A 23 -5.31 -9.56 -19.52
N PRO A 24 -4.41 -10.15 -20.31
CA PRO A 24 -3.00 -10.32 -19.95
C PRO A 24 -2.28 -8.98 -19.71
N THR A 25 -2.82 -7.89 -20.24
CA THR A 25 -2.34 -6.53 -20.05
C THR A 25 -2.97 -5.81 -18.87
N ALA A 26 -4.01 -6.33 -18.23
CA ALA A 26 -4.67 -5.63 -17.13
C ALA A 26 -4.01 -5.93 -15.77
N TRP A 27 -3.24 -4.95 -15.30
CA TRP A 27 -2.67 -4.91 -13.96
C TRP A 27 -3.40 -3.87 -13.12
N ILE A 28 -3.71 -4.21 -11.86
CA ILE A 28 -4.46 -3.34 -10.97
C ILE A 28 -3.73 -3.26 -9.64
N VAL A 29 -3.38 -2.03 -9.22
CA VAL A 29 -2.88 -1.77 -7.87
C VAL A 29 -4.02 -1.22 -7.03
N ARG A 30 -4.36 -1.89 -5.94
CA ARG A 30 -5.39 -1.45 -5.00
C ARG A 30 -4.81 -1.18 -3.64
N ARG A 31 -5.11 -0.01 -3.09
CA ARG A 31 -4.78 0.36 -1.72
C ARG A 31 -6.04 0.37 -0.87
N TRP A 32 -5.94 -0.21 0.32
CA TRP A 32 -7.02 -0.29 1.29
C TRP A 32 -6.50 0.13 2.66
N LYS A 33 -7.38 0.73 3.45
CA LYS A 33 -7.19 0.96 4.88
C LYS A 33 -8.11 0.01 5.64
N LYS A 34 -7.56 -0.75 6.58
CA LYS A 34 -8.30 -1.59 7.50
C LYS A 34 -8.44 -0.83 8.82
N THR A 35 -9.66 -0.70 9.32
CA THR A 35 -9.95 -0.04 10.60
C THR A 35 -10.90 -0.96 11.36
N GLY A 36 -10.36 -1.71 12.34
CA GLY A 36 -11.08 -2.80 12.99
C GLY A 36 -11.56 -3.84 11.98
N TRP A 37 -12.87 -4.14 12.00
CA TRP A 37 -13.52 -5.04 11.03
C TRP A 37 -13.77 -4.43 9.65
N PHE A 38 -13.62 -3.11 9.48
CA PHE A 38 -13.91 -2.45 8.21
C PHE A 38 -12.68 -2.37 7.32
N LYS A 39 -12.86 -2.67 6.03
CA LYS A 39 -11.84 -2.48 4.99
C LYS A 39 -12.34 -1.45 3.98
N LYS A 40 -11.79 -0.24 4.02
CA LYS A 40 -12.12 0.84 3.09
C LYS A 40 -11.12 0.87 1.93
N ARG A 41 -11.61 0.87 0.69
CA ARG A 41 -10.75 1.09 -0.48
C ARG A 41 -10.36 2.55 -0.55
N ILE A 42 -9.07 2.83 -0.59
CA ILE A 42 -8.53 4.19 -0.69
C ILE A 42 -8.31 4.55 -2.15
N SER A 43 -7.69 3.66 -2.92
CA SER A 43 -7.43 3.90 -4.34
C SER A 43 -7.37 2.62 -5.15
N SER A 44 -7.57 2.76 -6.47
CA SER A 44 -7.45 1.68 -7.45
C SER A 44 -6.88 2.26 -8.73
N HIS A 45 -5.71 1.80 -9.13
CA HIS A 45 -5.01 2.25 -10.33
C HIS A 45 -4.85 1.09 -11.30
N TRP A 46 -5.04 1.37 -12.59
CA TRP A 46 -4.95 0.39 -13.67
C TRP A 46 -3.72 0.68 -14.51
N PHE A 47 -3.04 -0.38 -14.91
CA PHE A 47 -1.83 -0.34 -15.71
C PHE A 47 -1.92 -1.39 -16.80
N VAL A 48 -1.33 -1.07 -17.95
CA VAL A 48 -1.18 -2.00 -19.08
C VAL A 48 0.06 -2.88 -18.90
N ASP A 49 1.04 -2.39 -18.13
CA ASP A 49 2.31 -3.04 -17.86
C ASP A 49 2.45 -3.43 -16.38
N GLY A 50 2.98 -4.63 -16.16
CA GLY A 50 3.17 -5.22 -14.84
C GLY A 50 4.35 -4.60 -14.08
N GLU A 51 5.40 -4.19 -14.78
CA GLU A 51 6.54 -3.53 -14.14
C GLU A 51 6.16 -2.14 -13.63
N GLN A 52 5.44 -1.35 -14.43
CA GLN A 52 4.85 -0.09 -14.00
C GLN A 52 3.94 -0.26 -12.78
N ALA A 53 3.04 -1.25 -12.81
CA ALA A 53 2.14 -1.53 -11.70
C ALA A 53 2.91 -1.91 -10.42
N LEU A 54 3.94 -2.75 -10.55
CA LEU A 54 4.78 -3.17 -9.43
C LEU A 54 5.60 -2.02 -8.87
N SER A 55 6.19 -1.19 -9.74
CA SER A 55 6.95 0.00 -9.35
C SER A 55 6.08 0.96 -8.55
N PHE A 56 4.88 1.27 -9.07
CA PHE A 56 3.91 2.11 -8.38
C PHE A 56 3.48 1.54 -7.02
N ALA A 57 3.24 0.22 -6.94
CA ALA A 57 2.89 -0.42 -5.67
C ALA A 57 4.02 -0.34 -4.62
N LYS A 58 5.29 -0.41 -5.06
CA LYS A 58 6.46 -0.24 -4.18
C LYS A 58 6.57 1.21 -3.69
N THR A 59 6.35 2.20 -4.55
CA THR A 59 6.32 3.62 -4.16
C THR A 59 5.26 3.87 -3.09
N LEU A 60 4.04 3.35 -3.28
CA LEU A 60 2.96 3.45 -2.28
C LEU A 60 3.33 2.83 -0.92
N LYS A 61 4.07 1.71 -0.93
CA LYS A 61 4.57 1.09 0.29
C LYS A 61 5.63 1.98 0.96
N GLN A 62 6.59 2.49 0.19
CA GLN A 62 7.65 3.36 0.71
C GLN A 62 7.09 4.65 1.31
N GLU A 63 6.11 5.29 0.66
CA GLU A 63 5.42 6.46 1.21
C GLU A 63 4.78 6.17 2.56
N HIS A 64 4.12 5.01 2.69
CA HIS A 64 3.54 4.58 3.96
C HIS A 64 4.61 4.35 5.03
N ASP A 65 5.69 3.65 4.69
CA ASP A 65 6.78 3.35 5.63
C ASP A 65 7.46 4.65 6.13
N ARG A 66 7.61 5.66 5.25
CA ARG A 66 8.16 6.98 5.62
C ARG A 66 7.25 7.77 6.58
N HIS A 67 5.93 7.70 6.36
CA HIS A 67 4.95 8.35 7.23
C HIS A 67 4.77 7.61 8.57
N ALA A 68 5.08 6.31 8.63
CA ALA A 68 5.07 5.55 9.89
C ALA A 68 6.27 5.90 10.78
N GLY A 69 7.46 6.11 10.19
CA GLY A 69 8.69 6.44 10.93
C GLY A 69 8.84 7.89 11.39
N SER A 70 7.86 8.77 11.11
CA SER A 70 7.92 10.19 11.49
C SER A 70 7.23 10.51 12.82
N ASN A 71 6.64 9.52 13.50
CA ASN A 71 5.95 9.71 14.78
C ASN A 71 6.80 9.37 16.02
N ASP A 72 8.04 8.86 15.87
CA ASP A 72 8.87 8.43 17.00
C ASP A 72 9.95 9.46 17.42
N ALA A 73 9.93 10.69 16.90
CA ALA A 73 10.96 11.70 17.16
C ALA A 73 10.46 12.96 17.89
N GLN A 74 9.46 12.84 18.78
CA GLN A 74 9.07 13.96 19.64
C GLN A 74 8.61 13.52 21.04
N GLU A 75 9.44 12.77 21.75
CA GLU A 75 9.35 12.70 23.22
C GLU A 75 10.76 12.45 23.77
N ASN A 76 11.52 13.52 24.02
CA ASN A 76 12.65 13.58 24.96
C ASN A 76 13.29 14.96 24.95
N HIS A 77 12.57 16.00 25.35
CA HIS A 77 13.19 17.23 25.84
C HIS A 77 12.14 17.90 26.71
N HIS A 78 12.08 17.58 28.01
CA HIS A 78 11.66 18.47 29.10
C HIS A 78 11.72 17.68 30.43
N HIS A 79 12.90 17.68 31.06
CA HIS A 79 13.07 18.10 32.46
C HIS A 79 14.53 17.95 32.84
N ALA A 80 15.26 19.05 32.74
CA ALA A 80 16.33 19.35 33.66
C ALA A 80 15.74 20.34 34.66
N GLN A 81 15.70 19.97 35.94
CA GLN A 81 15.92 20.84 37.10
C GLN A 81 16.09 19.99 38.35
#